data_AF-A0A641APG9-F1
#
_entry.id   AF-A0A641APG9-F1
#
_cell.length_a   1.000
_cell.length_b   1.000
_cell.length_c   1.000
_cell.angle_alpha   90.00
_cell.angle_beta   90.00
_cell.angle_gamma   90.00
#
_symmetry.space_group_name_H-M   'P 1'
#
loop_
_entity.id
_entity.type
_entity.pdbx_description
1 polymer ?
#
loop_
_entity_poly.entity_id
_entity_poly.type
_entity_poly.pdbx_seq_one_letter_code
_entity_poly.pdbx_strand_id
1 'polypeptide(L)'
;MTPLQAAADTAEKSSGASDLQIAWVGIGGVIAGALFGLLGTWITTRQNARLTKQAELRRLYADLFETLGAAATYRLEDKIIDELLQKFYDEVGNDNPTRAEIEALGGDNVEKFSALQASQKDTSRALLQAINKLEHLKYQARLLAPADTALVVQARIDASRKSAWAEVLNNALVVFARRDLASGLDRVRTGKSVRDIKRDADFRLAMVDHKAFTKS
;
A
#
# COMPACT_ATOMS: atom_id res chain seq x y z
N MET A 1 -40.36 -9.47 -32.11
CA MET A 1 -41.27 -8.67 -31.26
C MET A 1 -40.43 -7.93 -30.24
N THR A 2 -40.26 -6.63 -30.43
CA THR A 2 -39.57 -5.77 -29.46
C THR A 2 -40.58 -5.29 -28.40
N PRO A 3 -40.15 -4.91 -27.18
CA PRO A 3 -41.03 -4.38 -26.14
C PRO A 3 -41.82 -3.13 -26.59
N LEU A 4 -41.33 -2.41 -27.62
CA LEU A 4 -42.05 -1.31 -28.26
C LEU A 4 -43.31 -1.78 -29.00
N GLN A 5 -43.26 -2.93 -29.68
CA GLN A 5 -44.42 -3.49 -30.39
C GLN A 5 -45.47 -4.04 -29.41
N ALA A 6 -45.04 -4.66 -28.31
CA ALA A 6 -45.96 -5.13 -27.27
C ALA A 6 -46.70 -3.99 -26.55
N ALA A 7 -46.05 -2.83 -26.37
CA ALA A 7 -46.67 -1.64 -25.78
C ALA A 7 -47.71 -1.01 -26.73
N ALA A 8 -47.43 -0.99 -28.04
CA ALA A 8 -48.37 -0.50 -29.05
C ALA A 8 -49.63 -1.40 -29.13
N ASP A 9 -49.45 -2.72 -29.15
CA ASP A 9 -50.57 -3.67 -29.22
C ASP A 9 -51.43 -3.69 -27.95
N THR A 10 -50.88 -3.26 -26.81
CA THR A 10 -51.62 -3.15 -25.54
C THR A 10 -52.44 -1.85 -25.49
N ALA A 11 -51.98 -0.78 -26.14
CA ALA A 11 -52.71 0.49 -26.25
C ALA A 11 -53.88 0.41 -27.24
N GLU A 12 -53.74 -0.36 -28.33
CA GLU A 12 -54.79 -0.54 -29.33
C GLU A 12 -55.95 -1.43 -28.82
N LYS A 13 -55.68 -2.35 -27.88
CA LYS A 13 -56.69 -3.26 -27.31
C LYS A 13 -57.56 -2.65 -26.20
N SER A 14 -57.17 -1.52 -25.61
CA SER A 14 -58.01 -0.77 -24.68
C SER A 14 -58.80 0.30 -25.43
N SER A 15 -60.03 -0.04 -25.81
CA SER A 15 -61.00 0.81 -26.50
C SER A 15 -61.04 2.27 -26.01
N GLY A 16 -60.85 3.25 -26.90
CA GLY A 16 -61.33 4.62 -26.71
C GLY A 16 -60.43 5.59 -25.93
N ALA A 17 -59.12 5.35 -25.84
CA ALA A 17 -58.20 6.35 -25.30
C ALA A 17 -57.96 7.47 -26.31
N SER A 18 -58.19 8.73 -25.91
CA SER A 18 -57.85 9.92 -26.72
C SER A 18 -56.37 9.91 -27.08
N ASP A 19 -55.98 10.32 -28.30
CA ASP A 19 -54.57 10.45 -28.73
C ASP A 19 -53.70 11.19 -27.71
N LEU A 20 -54.30 12.11 -26.95
CA LEU A 20 -53.69 12.82 -25.84
C LEU A 20 -53.21 11.87 -24.73
N GLN A 21 -54.01 10.87 -24.35
CA GLN A 21 -53.67 9.89 -23.30
C GLN A 21 -52.54 8.96 -23.75
N ILE A 22 -52.53 8.55 -25.03
CA ILE A 22 -51.44 7.75 -25.61
C ILE A 22 -50.14 8.57 -25.62
N ALA A 23 -50.21 9.85 -26.00
CA ALA A 23 -49.07 10.77 -25.94
C ALA A 23 -48.56 10.97 -24.50
N TRP A 24 -49.43 11.10 -23.51
CA TRP A 24 -49.04 11.22 -22.10
C TRP A 24 -48.35 9.95 -21.56
N VAL A 25 -48.83 8.76 -21.93
CA VAL A 25 -48.17 7.50 -21.56
C VAL A 25 -46.80 7.38 -22.24
N GLY A 26 -46.69 7.77 -23.52
CA GLY A 26 -45.42 7.80 -24.24
C GLY A 26 -44.41 8.77 -23.62
N ILE A 27 -44.82 9.99 -23.29
CA ILE A 27 -43.98 11.01 -22.62
C ILE A 27 -43.59 10.53 -21.22
N GLY A 28 -44.53 9.98 -20.46
CA GLY A 28 -44.27 9.41 -19.13
C GLY A 28 -43.25 8.28 -19.16
N GLY A 29 -43.33 7.39 -20.17
CA GLY A 29 -42.36 6.32 -20.40
C GLY A 29 -40.96 6.84 -20.73
N VAL A 30 -40.86 7.88 -21.57
CA VAL A 30 -39.56 8.50 -21.92
C VAL A 30 -38.93 9.20 -20.71
N ILE A 31 -39.72 9.94 -19.93
CA ILE A 31 -39.23 10.62 -18.72
C ILE A 31 -38.77 9.59 -17.68
N ALA A 32 -39.56 8.55 -17.43
CA ALA A 32 -39.17 7.48 -16.51
C ALA A 32 -37.90 6.76 -17.00
N GLY A 33 -37.82 6.41 -18.28
CA GLY A 33 -36.64 5.78 -18.88
C GLY A 33 -35.37 6.64 -18.76
N ALA A 34 -35.49 7.96 -18.99
CA ALA A 34 -34.39 8.90 -18.81
C ALA A 34 -33.94 9.00 -17.34
N LEU A 35 -34.88 9.05 -16.39
CA LEU A 35 -34.58 9.06 -14.95
C LEU A 35 -33.88 7.77 -14.49
N PHE A 36 -34.36 6.61 -14.92
CA PHE A 36 -33.72 5.33 -14.62
C PHE A 36 -32.32 5.23 -15.27
N GLY A 37 -32.17 5.74 -16.50
CA GLY A 37 -30.86 5.83 -17.16
C GLY A 37 -29.87 6.69 -16.39
N LEU A 38 -30.29 7.88 -15.93
CA LEU A 38 -29.46 8.79 -15.13
C LEU A 38 -29.12 8.24 -13.75
N LEU A 39 -30.07 7.58 -13.08
CA LEU A 39 -29.82 6.89 -11.80
C LEU A 39 -28.84 5.72 -11.99
N GLY A 40 -29.00 4.94 -13.05
CA GLY A 40 -28.12 3.83 -13.39
C GLY A 40 -26.69 4.29 -13.68
N THR A 41 -26.52 5.35 -14.47
CA THR A 41 -25.19 5.93 -14.74
C THR A 41 -24.58 6.52 -13.48
N TRP A 42 -25.33 7.24 -12.66
CA TRP A 42 -24.80 7.78 -11.39
C TRP A 42 -24.35 6.70 -10.42
N ILE A 43 -25.14 5.62 -10.26
CA ILE A 43 -24.78 4.48 -9.40
C ILE A 43 -23.51 3.79 -9.93
N THR A 44 -23.44 3.52 -11.24
CA THR A 44 -22.27 2.87 -11.85
C THR A 44 -21.03 3.75 -11.78
N THR A 45 -21.12 5.06 -12.05
CA THR A 45 -19.99 6.00 -11.88
C THR A 45 -19.49 6.03 -10.44
N ARG A 46 -20.40 6.06 -9.46
CA ARG A 46 -20.04 6.07 -8.05
C ARG A 46 -19.43 4.74 -7.58
N GLN A 47 -19.94 3.63 -8.08
CA GLN A 47 -19.37 2.30 -7.80
C GLN A 47 -17.98 2.16 -8.44
N ASN A 48 -17.82 2.56 -9.69
CA ASN A 48 -16.53 2.54 -10.40
C ASN A 48 -15.49 3.40 -9.67
N ALA A 49 -15.82 4.62 -9.28
CA ALA A 49 -14.90 5.48 -8.52
C ALA A 49 -14.47 4.85 -7.18
N ARG A 50 -15.38 4.15 -6.49
CA ARG A 50 -15.06 3.42 -5.25
C ARG A 50 -14.15 2.23 -5.51
N LEU A 51 -14.41 1.46 -6.57
CA LEU A 51 -13.60 0.30 -6.95
C LEU A 51 -12.20 0.72 -7.37
N THR A 52 -12.07 1.79 -8.16
CA THR A 52 -10.77 2.37 -8.55
C THR A 52 -9.99 2.80 -7.32
N LYS A 53 -10.60 3.55 -6.40
CA LYS A 53 -9.94 3.96 -5.15
C LYS A 53 -9.49 2.77 -4.30
N GLN A 54 -10.31 1.73 -4.19
CA GLN A 54 -9.92 0.52 -3.46
C GLN A 54 -8.77 -0.23 -4.16
N ALA A 55 -8.76 -0.28 -5.49
CA ALA A 55 -7.67 -0.88 -6.25
C ALA A 55 -6.35 -0.11 -6.05
N GLU A 56 -6.41 1.23 -6.08
CA GLU A 56 -5.25 2.09 -5.81
C GLU A 56 -4.71 1.88 -4.39
N LEU A 57 -5.58 1.81 -3.38
CA LEU A 57 -5.18 1.54 -2.00
C LEU A 57 -4.58 0.14 -1.83
N ARG A 58 -5.15 -0.88 -2.49
CA ARG A 58 -4.58 -2.24 -2.47
C ARG A 58 -3.18 -2.26 -3.04
N ARG A 59 -2.98 -1.60 -4.18
CA ARG A 59 -1.67 -1.49 -4.83
C ARG A 59 -0.68 -0.75 -3.93
N LEU A 60 -1.06 0.41 -3.40
CA LEU A 60 -0.23 1.18 -2.47
C LEU A 60 0.21 0.34 -1.27
N TYR A 61 -0.71 -0.38 -0.63
CA TYR A 61 -0.38 -1.18 0.55
C TYR A 61 0.48 -2.40 0.18
N ALA A 62 0.23 -3.05 -0.95
CA ALA A 62 1.10 -4.12 -1.44
C ALA A 62 2.52 -3.61 -1.69
N ASP A 63 2.68 -2.51 -2.43
CA ASP A 63 3.97 -1.88 -2.71
C ASP A 63 4.70 -1.46 -1.42
N LEU A 64 3.97 -0.95 -0.42
CA LEU A 64 4.51 -0.61 0.89
C LEU A 64 5.05 -1.84 1.63
N PHE A 65 4.26 -2.91 1.76
CA PHE A 65 4.70 -4.11 2.49
C PHE A 65 5.85 -4.82 1.80
N GLU A 66 5.80 -4.93 0.46
CA GLU A 66 6.87 -5.50 -0.34
C GLU A 66 8.17 -4.71 -0.16
N THR A 67 8.12 -3.38 -0.30
CA THR A 67 9.32 -2.56 -0.21
C THR A 67 9.86 -2.47 1.23
N LEU A 68 8.98 -2.45 2.25
CA LEU A 68 9.40 -2.52 3.66
C LEU A 68 10.07 -3.86 3.98
N GLY A 69 9.52 -4.97 3.45
CA GLY A 69 10.11 -6.30 3.57
C GLY A 69 11.47 -6.38 2.89
N ALA A 70 11.57 -5.94 1.63
CA ALA A 70 12.83 -5.91 0.89
C ALA A 70 13.92 -5.09 1.61
N ALA A 71 13.57 -3.88 2.09
CA ALA A 71 14.51 -3.06 2.85
C ALA A 71 14.98 -3.72 4.16
N ALA A 72 14.11 -4.50 4.82
CA ALA A 72 14.49 -5.26 6.00
C ALA A 72 15.44 -6.42 5.65
N THR A 73 15.16 -7.15 4.56
CA THR A 73 16.02 -8.22 4.05
C THR A 73 17.40 -7.70 3.66
N TYR A 74 17.48 -6.64 2.86
CA TYR A 74 18.77 -6.09 2.46
C TYR A 74 19.59 -5.57 3.64
N ARG A 75 18.96 -5.00 4.68
CA ARG A 75 19.69 -4.63 5.90
C ARG A 75 20.24 -5.83 6.65
N LEU A 76 19.52 -6.95 6.66
CA LEU A 76 19.99 -8.17 7.30
C LEU A 76 21.16 -8.77 6.51
N GLU A 77 21.04 -8.82 5.19
CA GLU A 77 22.10 -9.27 4.29
C GLU A 77 23.36 -8.41 4.43
N ASP A 78 23.23 -7.08 4.43
CA ASP A 78 24.34 -6.13 4.60
C ASP A 78 25.07 -6.38 5.92
N LYS A 79 24.33 -6.57 7.03
CA LYS A 79 24.92 -6.94 8.33
C LYS A 79 25.65 -8.28 8.31
N ILE A 80 25.07 -9.30 7.68
CA ILE A 80 25.71 -10.62 7.58
C ILE A 80 27.00 -10.51 6.76
N ILE A 81 26.99 -9.75 5.66
CA ILE A 81 28.17 -9.51 4.84
C ILE A 81 29.24 -8.76 5.63
N ASP A 82 28.85 -7.73 6.40
CA ASP A 82 29.75 -6.99 7.29
C ASP A 82 30.40 -7.92 8.32
N GLU A 83 29.63 -8.78 8.98
CA GLU A 83 30.16 -9.77 9.93
C GLU A 83 31.12 -10.78 9.27
N LEU A 84 30.90 -11.13 8.00
CA LEU A 84 31.79 -12.01 7.25
C LEU A 84 33.06 -11.29 6.80
N LEU A 85 32.96 -10.03 6.37
CA LEU A 85 34.10 -9.18 6.03
C LEU A 85 34.97 -8.90 7.26
N GLN A 86 34.35 -8.68 8.42
CA GLN A 86 35.06 -8.44 9.68
C GLN A 86 36.01 -9.58 10.04
N LYS A 87 35.66 -10.84 9.73
CA LYS A 87 36.56 -11.98 9.96
C LYS A 87 37.86 -11.86 9.17
N PHE A 88 37.80 -11.38 7.93
CA PHE A 88 39.00 -11.12 7.14
C PHE A 88 39.78 -9.93 7.70
N TYR A 89 39.11 -8.88 8.16
CA TYR A 89 39.77 -7.72 8.79
C TYR A 89 40.51 -8.12 10.06
N ASP A 90 39.89 -8.95 10.90
CA ASP A 90 40.47 -9.45 12.14
C ASP A 90 41.66 -10.40 11.86
N GLU A 91 41.56 -11.25 10.83
CA GLU A 91 42.65 -12.16 10.42
C GLU A 91 43.87 -11.42 9.87
N VAL A 92 43.66 -10.33 9.11
CA VAL A 92 44.77 -9.49 8.63
C VAL A 92 45.29 -8.53 9.72
N GLY A 93 44.42 -8.11 10.64
CA GLY A 93 44.71 -7.03 11.60
C GLY A 93 44.65 -5.64 10.98
N ASN A 94 43.87 -5.46 9.90
CA ASN A 94 43.72 -4.19 9.18
C ASN A 94 42.26 -4.01 8.72
N ASP A 95 41.67 -2.85 9.01
CA ASP A 95 40.28 -2.51 8.65
C ASP A 95 40.08 -2.32 7.14
N ASN A 96 41.15 -2.10 6.38
CA ASN A 96 41.13 -2.02 4.91
C ASN A 96 42.29 -2.82 4.33
N PRO A 97 42.20 -4.16 4.37
CA PRO A 97 43.24 -5.03 3.87
C PRO A 97 43.34 -4.90 2.36
N THR A 98 44.57 -4.74 1.88
CA THR A 98 44.91 -4.79 0.48
C THR A 98 44.75 -6.21 -0.05
N ARG A 99 44.60 -6.33 -1.37
CA ARG A 99 44.53 -7.65 -2.03
C ARG A 99 45.72 -8.55 -1.68
N ALA A 100 46.93 -7.97 -1.55
CA ALA A 100 48.13 -8.72 -1.20
C ALA A 100 48.10 -9.25 0.24
N GLU A 101 47.55 -8.48 1.17
CA GLU A 101 47.38 -8.93 2.57
C GLU A 101 46.34 -10.06 2.68
N ILE A 102 45.27 -10.01 1.89
CA ILE A 102 44.29 -11.11 1.81
C ILE A 102 44.89 -12.35 1.12
N GLU A 103 45.73 -12.16 0.10
CA GLU A 103 46.44 -13.26 -0.57
C GLU A 103 47.42 -13.97 0.36
N ALA A 104 48.02 -13.23 1.31
CA ALA A 104 48.90 -13.79 2.33
C ALA A 104 48.18 -14.71 3.33
N LEU A 105 46.86 -14.60 3.48
CA LEU A 105 46.05 -15.55 4.26
C LEU A 105 45.92 -16.92 3.56
N GLY A 106 46.30 -17.01 2.28
CA GLY A 106 46.32 -18.24 1.48
C GLY A 106 44.94 -18.69 0.96
N GLY A 107 44.95 -19.71 0.09
CA GLY A 107 43.76 -20.31 -0.49
C GLY A 107 42.93 -19.37 -1.36
N ASP A 108 41.61 -19.62 -1.43
CA ASP A 108 40.66 -18.85 -2.27
C ASP A 108 40.14 -17.56 -1.57
N ASN A 109 40.87 -17.06 -0.56
CA ASN A 109 40.41 -15.96 0.29
C ASN A 109 40.26 -14.64 -0.49
N VAL A 110 41.10 -14.40 -1.50
CA VAL A 110 40.98 -13.22 -2.38
C VAL A 110 39.66 -13.24 -3.16
N GLU A 111 39.27 -14.39 -3.68
CA GLU A 111 38.02 -14.55 -4.44
C GLU A 111 36.81 -14.38 -3.52
N LYS A 112 36.82 -15.05 -2.35
CA LYS A 112 35.74 -14.93 -1.34
C LYS A 112 35.58 -13.50 -0.84
N PHE A 113 36.69 -12.83 -0.51
CA PHE A 113 36.67 -11.44 -0.05
C PHE A 113 36.15 -10.49 -1.14
N SER A 114 36.63 -10.64 -2.38
CA SER A 114 36.15 -9.83 -3.51
C SER A 114 34.67 -10.06 -3.80
N ALA A 115 34.20 -11.31 -3.69
CA ALA A 115 32.79 -11.66 -3.85
C ALA A 115 31.92 -11.03 -2.74
N LEU A 116 32.39 -11.05 -1.48
CA LEU A 116 31.71 -10.40 -0.36
C LEU A 116 31.64 -8.87 -0.55
N GLN A 117 32.74 -8.22 -0.95
CA GLN A 117 32.74 -6.78 -1.24
C GLN A 117 31.79 -6.41 -2.41
N ALA A 118 31.77 -7.21 -3.47
CA ALA A 118 30.84 -7.03 -4.57
C ALA A 118 29.38 -7.19 -4.11
N SER A 119 29.11 -8.24 -3.32
CA SER A 119 27.79 -8.48 -2.73
C SER A 119 27.37 -7.33 -1.81
N GLN A 120 28.26 -6.82 -0.95
CA GLN A 120 27.99 -5.70 -0.06
C GLN A 120 27.58 -4.46 -0.87
N LYS A 121 28.32 -4.15 -1.94
CA LYS A 121 28.05 -3.02 -2.83
C LYS A 121 26.68 -3.15 -3.50
N ASP A 122 26.34 -4.33 -4.00
CA ASP A 122 25.06 -4.58 -4.66
C ASP A 122 23.89 -4.53 -3.67
N THR A 123 24.03 -5.16 -2.50
CA THR A 123 23.03 -5.11 -1.42
C THR A 123 22.82 -3.70 -0.90
N SER A 124 23.89 -2.94 -0.65
CA SER A 124 23.83 -1.53 -0.26
C SER A 124 23.12 -0.67 -1.32
N ARG A 125 23.40 -0.90 -2.61
CA ARG A 125 22.70 -0.20 -3.71
C ARG A 125 21.22 -0.55 -3.75
N ALA A 126 20.87 -1.82 -3.61
CA ALA A 126 19.48 -2.28 -3.58
C ALA A 126 18.72 -1.70 -2.36
N LEU A 127 19.36 -1.66 -1.20
CA LEU A 127 18.83 -1.05 0.01
C LEU A 127 18.53 0.45 -0.18
N LEU A 128 19.47 1.20 -0.78
CA LEU A 128 19.25 2.62 -1.10
C LEU A 128 18.07 2.83 -2.05
N GLN A 129 17.94 1.99 -3.08
CA GLN A 129 16.79 2.03 -3.99
C GLN A 129 15.46 1.74 -3.26
N ALA A 130 15.45 0.74 -2.38
CA ALA A 130 14.28 0.42 -1.57
C ALA A 130 13.89 1.58 -0.64
N ILE A 131 14.86 2.22 0.03
CA ILE A 131 14.62 3.39 0.88
C ILE A 131 14.06 4.56 0.07
N ASN A 132 14.60 4.84 -1.12
CA ASN A 132 14.08 5.89 -2.00
C ASN A 132 12.65 5.59 -2.47
N LYS A 133 12.34 4.33 -2.78
CA LYS A 133 10.98 3.90 -3.12
C LYS A 133 10.03 4.07 -1.92
N LEU A 134 10.47 3.76 -0.70
CA LEU A 134 9.68 4.01 0.51
C LEU A 134 9.36 5.50 0.70
N GLU A 135 10.31 6.41 0.48
CA GLU A 135 10.03 7.85 0.52
C GLU A 135 8.97 8.24 -0.51
N HIS A 136 9.03 7.71 -1.73
CA HIS A 136 7.98 7.96 -2.72
C HIS A 136 6.61 7.43 -2.26
N LEU A 137 6.57 6.21 -1.71
CA LEU A 137 5.34 5.60 -1.19
C LEU A 137 4.77 6.36 0.02
N LYS A 138 5.62 6.98 0.84
CA LYS A 138 5.21 7.90 1.92
C LYS A 138 4.43 9.09 1.37
N TYR A 139 4.90 9.70 0.28
CA TYR A 139 4.16 10.78 -0.38
C TYR A 139 2.83 10.28 -0.97
N GLN A 140 2.83 9.13 -1.65
CA GLN A 140 1.60 8.55 -2.20
C GLN A 140 0.57 8.23 -1.10
N ALA A 141 1.01 7.71 0.04
CA ALA A 141 0.13 7.42 1.17
C ALA A 141 -0.55 8.68 1.72
N ARG A 142 0.15 9.82 1.76
CA ARG A 142 -0.46 11.11 2.16
C ARG A 142 -1.57 11.57 1.21
N LEU A 143 -1.50 11.21 -0.07
CA LEU A 143 -2.48 11.59 -1.09
C LEU A 143 -3.68 10.65 -1.13
N LEU A 144 -3.43 9.34 -0.99
CA LEU A 144 -4.44 8.30 -1.25
C LEU A 144 -5.07 7.73 0.02
N ALA A 145 -4.27 7.52 1.06
CA ALA A 145 -4.70 6.83 2.27
C ALA A 145 -5.45 7.77 3.23
N PRO A 146 -6.33 7.24 4.10
CA PRO A 146 -6.88 8.00 5.21
C PRO A 146 -5.77 8.61 6.08
N ALA A 147 -6.01 9.82 6.61
CA ALA A 147 -5.00 10.60 7.32
C ALA A 147 -4.32 9.83 8.46
N ASP A 148 -5.06 9.00 9.20
CA ASP A 148 -4.49 8.22 10.28
C ASP A 148 -3.61 7.06 9.79
N THR A 149 -3.98 6.40 8.68
CA THR A 149 -3.12 5.40 8.03
C THR A 149 -1.87 6.06 7.43
N ALA A 150 -2.00 7.21 6.78
CA ALA A 150 -0.87 7.96 6.24
C ALA A 150 0.15 8.35 7.33
N LEU A 151 -0.34 8.74 8.52
CA LEU A 151 0.51 9.02 9.68
C LEU A 151 1.26 7.77 10.16
N VAL A 152 0.59 6.60 10.21
CA VAL A 152 1.25 5.34 10.58
C VAL A 152 2.27 4.90 9.53
N VAL A 153 1.96 5.04 8.24
CA VAL A 153 2.91 4.77 7.14
C VAL A 153 4.15 5.62 7.29
N GLN A 154 3.97 6.93 7.48
CA GLN A 154 5.07 7.85 7.67
C GLN A 154 5.90 7.48 8.90
N ALA A 155 5.26 7.26 10.05
CA ALA A 155 5.96 6.85 11.27
C ALA A 155 6.74 5.55 11.06
N ARG A 156 6.16 4.55 10.37
CA ARG A 156 6.81 3.26 10.08
C ARG A 156 8.01 3.40 9.15
N ILE A 157 7.92 4.25 8.13
CA ILE A 157 9.03 4.49 7.19
C ILE A 157 10.16 5.24 7.89
N ASP A 158 9.85 6.26 8.69
CA ASP A 158 10.85 7.00 9.45
C ASP A 158 11.51 6.08 10.50
N ALA A 159 10.71 5.25 11.19
CA ALA A 159 11.16 4.24 12.14
C ALA A 159 12.05 3.16 11.49
N SER A 160 11.88 2.89 10.19
CA SER A 160 12.71 1.93 9.47
C SER A 160 14.20 2.31 9.54
N ARG A 161 14.52 3.59 9.73
CA ARG A 161 15.92 4.05 9.75
C ARG A 161 16.62 3.80 11.08
N LYS A 162 15.92 3.79 12.23
CA LYS A 162 16.56 3.86 13.56
C LYS A 162 15.79 3.28 14.77
N SER A 163 14.61 2.68 14.61
CA SER A 163 13.70 2.56 15.76
C SER A 163 13.47 1.13 16.28
N ALA A 164 13.49 0.99 17.61
CA ALA A 164 12.97 -0.15 18.36
C ALA A 164 11.44 -0.37 18.13
N TRP A 165 10.73 0.62 17.59
CA TRP A 165 9.28 0.59 17.37
C TRP A 165 8.86 0.03 16.00
N ALA A 166 9.80 -0.46 15.20
CA ALA A 166 9.52 -0.93 13.84
C ALA A 166 8.44 -2.03 13.80
N GLU A 167 8.45 -2.95 14.76
CA GLU A 167 7.47 -4.04 14.85
C GLU A 167 6.08 -3.53 15.23
N VAL A 168 5.99 -2.70 16.27
CA VAL A 168 4.73 -2.09 16.74
C VAL A 168 4.08 -1.29 15.60
N LEU A 169 4.86 -0.49 14.89
CA LEU A 169 4.39 0.30 13.74
C LEU A 169 4.04 -0.58 12.53
N ASN A 170 4.72 -1.72 12.34
CA ASN A 170 4.38 -2.68 11.29
C ASN A 170 3.02 -3.34 11.56
N ASN A 171 2.80 -3.79 12.79
CA ASN A 171 1.53 -4.37 13.22
C ASN A 171 0.39 -3.36 13.10
N ALA A 172 0.63 -2.11 13.52
CA ALA A 172 -0.32 -1.02 13.31
C ALA A 172 -0.63 -0.81 11.83
N LEU A 173 0.39 -0.73 10.96
CA LEU A 173 0.19 -0.53 9.53
C LEU A 173 -0.68 -1.62 8.90
N VAL A 174 -0.44 -2.90 9.23
CA VAL A 174 -1.25 -4.03 8.75
C VAL A 174 -2.72 -3.87 9.13
N VAL A 175 -3.00 -3.52 10.39
CA VAL A 175 -4.39 -3.41 10.87
C VAL A 175 -5.10 -2.19 10.27
N PHE A 176 -4.41 -1.07 10.12
CA PHE A 176 -4.96 0.13 9.48
C PHE A 176 -5.21 -0.11 7.98
N ALA A 177 -4.26 -0.69 7.26
CA ALA A 177 -4.42 -1.04 5.85
C ALA A 177 -5.60 -2.00 5.65
N ARG A 178 -5.72 -3.03 6.50
CA ARG A 178 -6.83 -3.98 6.45
C ARG A 178 -8.19 -3.29 6.69
N ARG A 179 -8.26 -2.36 7.64
CA ARG A 179 -9.48 -1.56 7.88
C ARG A 179 -9.87 -0.75 6.65
N ASP A 180 -8.89 -0.13 5.99
CA ASP A 180 -9.15 0.74 4.83
C ASP A 180 -9.67 -0.04 3.62
N LEU A 181 -9.24 -1.30 3.49
CA LEU A 181 -9.68 -2.21 2.44
C LEU A 181 -10.97 -2.99 2.79
N ALA A 182 -11.35 -3.04 4.07
CA ALA A 182 -12.50 -3.80 4.53
C ALA A 182 -13.84 -3.14 4.20
N SER A 183 -14.87 -3.98 4.09
CA SER A 183 -16.27 -3.57 3.92
C SER A 183 -17.17 -4.25 4.98
N GLY A 184 -18.37 -3.73 5.18
CA GLY A 184 -19.38 -4.34 6.06
C GLY A 184 -18.89 -4.61 7.49
N LEU A 185 -19.20 -5.82 7.99
CA LEU A 185 -18.85 -6.28 9.34
C LEU A 185 -17.33 -6.33 9.60
N ASP A 186 -16.54 -6.70 8.59
CA ASP A 186 -15.08 -6.74 8.71
C ASP A 186 -14.50 -5.35 8.98
N ARG A 187 -15.09 -4.31 8.38
CA ARG A 187 -14.69 -2.92 8.64
C ARG A 187 -15.00 -2.51 10.08
N VAL A 188 -16.12 -2.97 10.64
CA VAL A 188 -16.47 -2.70 12.05
C VAL A 188 -15.49 -3.40 12.99
N ARG A 189 -15.17 -4.68 12.73
CA ARG A 189 -14.22 -5.46 13.52
C ARG A 189 -12.81 -4.86 13.47
N THR A 190 -12.29 -4.59 12.28
CA THR A 190 -10.97 -3.97 12.10
C THR A 190 -10.94 -2.54 12.65
N GLY A 191 -12.05 -1.81 12.60
CA GLY A 191 -12.20 -0.51 13.25
C GLY A 191 -12.10 -0.57 14.78
N LYS A 192 -12.57 -1.66 15.42
CA LYS A 192 -12.31 -1.93 16.84
C LYS A 192 -10.82 -2.17 17.08
N SER A 193 -10.19 -3.05 16.29
CA SER A 193 -8.74 -3.31 16.40
C SER A 193 -7.89 -2.05 16.24
N VAL A 194 -8.23 -1.16 15.30
CA VAL A 194 -7.54 0.13 15.17
C VAL A 194 -7.72 1.01 16.42
N ARG A 195 -8.91 1.02 17.03
CA ARG A 195 -9.11 1.75 18.30
C ARG A 195 -8.29 1.17 19.44
N ASP A 196 -8.19 -0.15 19.51
CA ASP A 196 -7.41 -0.83 20.53
C ASP A 196 -5.91 -0.51 20.36
N ILE A 197 -5.39 -0.56 19.13
CA ILE A 197 -4.00 -0.14 18.82
C ILE A 197 -3.75 1.33 19.18
N LYS A 198 -4.70 2.24 18.89
CA LYS A 198 -4.54 3.66 19.27
C LYS A 198 -4.48 3.88 20.79
N ARG A 199 -5.01 2.94 21.58
CA ARG A 199 -4.98 2.97 23.05
C ARG A 199 -3.74 2.30 23.64
N ASP A 200 -3.10 1.44 22.86
CA ASP A 200 -1.87 0.75 23.25
C ASP A 200 -0.75 1.76 23.58
N ALA A 201 -0.05 1.49 24.69
CA ALA A 201 0.95 2.40 25.23
C ALA A 201 2.18 2.47 24.31
N ASP A 202 2.62 1.34 23.79
CA ASP A 202 3.81 1.24 22.93
C ASP A 202 3.56 1.92 21.60
N PHE A 203 2.38 1.71 21.00
CA PHE A 203 2.00 2.44 19.79
C PHE A 203 1.96 3.96 20.02
N ARG A 204 1.42 4.41 21.15
CA ARG A 204 1.40 5.84 21.48
C ARG A 204 2.80 6.41 21.65
N LEU A 205 3.69 5.70 22.35
CA LEU A 205 5.08 6.10 22.52
C LEU A 205 5.79 6.19 21.17
N ALA A 206 5.63 5.19 20.31
CA ALA A 206 6.17 5.19 18.95
C ALA A 206 5.69 6.40 18.14
N MET A 207 4.41 6.76 18.24
CA MET A 207 3.85 7.93 17.54
C MET A 207 4.29 9.27 18.15
N VAL A 208 4.61 9.33 19.45
CA VAL A 208 5.17 10.52 20.10
C VAL A 208 6.62 10.73 19.67
N ASP A 209 7.42 9.67 19.66
CA ASP A 209 8.82 9.69 19.21
C ASP A 209 8.92 10.18 17.75
N HIS A 210 8.05 9.65 16.88
CA HIS A 210 7.92 10.14 15.50
C HIS A 210 7.59 11.64 15.41
N LYS A 211 6.67 12.14 16.26
CA LYS A 211 6.32 13.58 16.28
C LYS A 211 7.47 14.46 16.77
N ALA A 212 8.30 13.97 17.67
CA ALA A 212 9.50 14.68 18.10
C ALA A 212 10.51 14.77 16.96
N PHE A 213 10.77 13.63 16.27
CA PHE A 213 11.69 13.55 15.13
C PHE A 213 11.31 14.46 13.95
N THR A 214 10.02 14.70 13.72
CA THR A 214 9.54 15.54 12.61
C THR A 214 9.51 17.03 12.91
N LYS A 215 9.77 17.44 14.16
CA LYS A 215 9.80 18.84 14.59
C LYS A 215 11.22 19.40 14.79
N SER A 216 12.21 18.51 14.91
CA SER A 216 13.64 18.83 14.96
C SER A 216 14.22 18.98 13.56
#